data_AF-A0A950MYK2-F1
#
_entry.id   AF-A0A950MYK2-F1
#
_cell.length_a   1.000
_cell.length_b   1.000
_cell.length_c   1.000
_cell.angle_alpha   90.00
_cell.angle_beta   90.00
_cell.angle_gamma   90.00
#
_symmetry.space_group_name_H-M   'P 1'
#
loop_
_entity.id
_entity.type
_entity.pdbx_description
1 polymer ?
#
loop_
_entity_poly.entity_id
_entity_poly.type
_entity_poly.pdbx_seq_one_letter_code
_entity_poly.pdbx_strand_id
1 'polypeptide(L)' 'MNCHGRDPSLSEALADPVVRAVMAADHVDPCKLAAELRAMATRLNLSERSHVASA' A
#
# COMPACT_ATOMS: atom_id res chain seq x y z
N MET A 1 -12.31 12.48 19.40
CA MET A 1 -10.87 12.74 19.13
C MET A 1 -10.74 12.90 17.63
N ASN A 2 -10.63 14.15 17.17
CA ASN A 2 -10.41 14.43 15.75
C ASN A 2 -8.92 14.32 15.49
N CYS A 3 -8.47 13.10 15.20
CA CYS A 3 -7.09 12.85 14.78
C CYS A 3 -6.94 13.35 13.35
N HIS A 4 -6.63 14.63 13.16
CA HIS A 4 -6.21 15.18 11.86
C HIS A 4 -4.81 14.69 11.44
N GLY A 5 -4.46 13.45 11.81
CA GLY A 5 -3.23 12.81 11.39
C GLY A 5 -3.38 12.42 9.92
N ARG A 6 -2.47 12.93 9.09
CA ARG A 6 -2.30 12.45 7.71
C ARG A 6 -2.29 10.91 7.72
N ASP A 7 -2.98 10.30 6.76
CA ASP A 7 -2.90 8.85 6.57
C ASP A 7 -1.43 8.42 6.42
N PRO A 8 -0.97 7.43 7.19
CA PRO A 8 0.42 6.99 7.12
C PRO A 8 0.72 6.48 5.72
N SER A 9 1.92 6.79 5.24
CA SER A 9 2.45 6.14 4.04
C SER A 9 2.55 4.63 4.25
N LEU A 10 2.51 3.87 3.15
CA LEU A 10 2.69 2.41 3.22
C LEU A 10 3.99 2.02 3.94
N SER A 11 5.07 2.78 3.76
CA SER A 11 6.33 2.55 4.48
C SER A 11 6.22 2.78 5.98
N GLU A 12 5.47 3.80 6.42
CA GLU A 12 5.26 4.07 7.84
C GLU A 12 4.38 2.99 8.47
N ALA A 13 3.31 2.57 7.78
CA ALA A 13 2.43 1.49 8.24
C ALA A 13 3.18 0.15 8.36
N LEU A 14 4.04 -0.21 7.40
CA LEU A 14 4.80 -1.45 7.44
C LEU A 14 5.98 -1.42 8.42
N ALA A 15 6.43 -0.23 8.84
CA ALA A 15 7.44 -0.06 9.88
C ALA A 15 6.84 -0.15 11.30
N ASP A 16 5.52 0.01 11.44
CA ASP A 16 4.85 -0.04 12.74
C ASP A 16 4.97 -1.45 13.39
N PRO A 17 5.46 -1.54 14.64
CA PRO A 17 5.66 -2.82 15.32
C PRO A 17 4.37 -3.62 15.55
N VAL A 18 3.24 -2.96 15.79
CA VAL A 18 1.93 -3.60 15.99
C VAL A 18 1.47 -4.20 14.67
N VAL A 19 1.57 -3.44 13.57
CA VAL A 19 1.26 -3.93 12.23
C VAL A 19 2.13 -5.13 11.89
N ARG A 20 3.45 -5.06 12.14
CA ARG A 20 4.36 -6.19 11.91
C ARG A 20 4.01 -7.42 12.74
N ALA A 21 3.59 -7.24 13.99
CA ALA A 21 3.19 -8.35 14.86
C ALA A 21 1.92 -9.04 14.34
N VAL A 22 0.92 -8.26 13.90
CA VAL A 22 -0.31 -8.80 13.29
C VAL A 22 0.00 -9.53 12.00
N MET A 23 0.79 -8.92 11.10
CA MET A 23 1.21 -9.55 9.85
C MET A 23 1.96 -10.87 10.10
N ALA A 24 2.85 -10.91 11.09
CA ALA A 24 3.56 -12.13 11.45
C ALA A 24 2.62 -13.22 11.96
N ALA A 25 1.63 -12.87 12.79
CA ALA A 25 0.60 -13.81 13.24
C ALA A 25 -0.21 -14.40 12.07
N ASP A 26 -0.45 -13.59 11.06
CA ASP A 26 -1.17 -13.97 9.83
C ASP A 26 -0.24 -14.54 8.74
N HIS A 27 1.04 -14.77 9.03
CA HIS A 27 2.04 -15.28 8.07
C HIS A 27 2.21 -14.42 6.81
N VAL A 28 1.96 -13.11 6.92
CA VAL A 28 2.12 -12.13 5.84
C VAL A 28 3.55 -11.59 5.83
N ASP A 29 4.23 -11.68 4.68
CA ASP A 29 5.51 -11.04 4.45
C ASP A 29 5.32 -9.56 4.05
N PRO A 30 5.80 -8.59 4.86
CA PRO A 30 5.69 -7.17 4.56
C PRO A 30 6.37 -6.74 3.25
N CYS A 31 7.49 -7.37 2.89
CA CYS A 31 8.21 -7.06 1.66
C CYS A 31 7.42 -7.51 0.44
N LYS A 32 6.84 -8.72 0.50
CA LYS A 32 5.97 -9.26 -0.55
C LYS A 32 4.72 -8.40 -0.73
N LEU A 33 4.04 -8.05 0.37
CA LEU A 33 2.85 -7.19 0.32
C LEU A 33 3.18 -5.83 -0.31
N ALA A 34 4.29 -5.20 0.09
CA ALA A 34 4.71 -3.93 -0.49
C ALA A 34 5.00 -4.01 -2.00
N ALA A 35 5.59 -5.12 -2.46
CA ALA A 35 5.84 -5.36 -3.87
C ALA A 35 4.53 -5.52 -4.67
N GLU A 36 3.58 -6.29 -4.15
CA GLU A 36 2.27 -6.50 -4.76
C GLU A 36 1.46 -5.21 -4.87
N LEU A 37 1.44 -4.39 -3.81
CA LEU A 37 0.78 -3.08 -3.82
C LEU A 37 1.40 -2.12 -4.83
N ARG A 38 2.74 -2.08 -4.95
CA ARG A 38 3.43 -1.26 -5.96
C ARG A 38 3.13 -1.73 -7.38
N ALA A 39 3.10 -3.05 -7.60
CA ALA A 39 2.74 -3.62 -8.89
C ALA A 39 1.29 -3.27 -9.27
N MET A 40 0.37 -3.33 -8.31
CA MET A 40 -1.03 -2.94 -8.51
C MET A 40 -1.17 -1.45 -8.84
N ALA A 41 -0.53 -0.57 -8.06
CA ALA A 41 -0.53 0.87 -8.33
C ALA A 41 0.01 1.18 -9.74
N THR A 42 1.07 0.48 -10.15
CA THR A 42 1.64 0.61 -11.51
C THR A 42 0.60 0.24 -12.57
N ARG A 43 -0.11 -0.88 -12.40
CA ARG A 43 -1.15 -1.32 -13.34
C ARG A 43 -2.32 -0.35 -13.43
N LEU A 44 -2.77 0.19 -12.30
CA LEU A 44 -3.84 1.18 -12.25
C LEU A 44 -3.43 2.47 -12.98
N ASN A 45 -2.25 2.99 -12.70
CA ASN A 45 -1.73 4.20 -13.36
C ASN A 45 -1.57 4.02 -14.88
N LEU A 46 -1.21 2.81 -15.34
CA LEU A 46 -1.15 2.50 -16.77
C LEU A 46 -2.54 2.43 -17.40
N SER A 47 -3.52 1.85 -16.70
CA SER A 47 -4.92 1.80 -17.14
C SER A 47 -5.53 3.19 -17.31
N GLU A 48 -5.30 4.08 -16.33
CA GLU A 48 -5.79 5.46 -16.38
C GLU A 48 -5.20 6.24 -17.56
N ARG A 49 -3.90 6.08 -17.84
CA ARG A 49 -3.25 6.71 -19.00
C ARG A 49 -3.81 6.23 -20.34
N SER A 50 -4.12 4.94 -20.45
CA SER A 50 -4.74 4.38 -21.66
C SER A 50 -6.17 4.87 -21.88
N HIS A 51 -6.93 5.15 -20.82
CA HIS A 51 -8.26 5.76 -20.93
C HIS A 51 -8.20 7.23 -21.36
N VAL A 52 -7.23 8.01 -20.87
CA VAL A 52 -7.07 9.42 -21.26
C VAL A 52 -6.55 9.57 -22.69
N ALA A 53 -5.73 8.65 -23.19
CA ALA A 53 -5.19 8.71 -24.56
C ALA A 53 -6.17 8.25 -25.66
N SER A 54 -7.32 7.66 -25.28
CA SER A 54 -8.35 7.16 -26.21
C SER A 54 -9.63 8.00 -26.23
N ALA A 55 -9.63 9.16 -25.55
CA ALA A 55 -10.71 10.14 -25.54
C ALA A 55 -10.28 11.42 -26.28
#